data_AF-A0A0S3T7V2-F1
#
_entry.id   AF-A0A0S3T7V2-F1
#
_cell.length_a   1.000
_cell.length_b   1.000
_cell.length_c   1.000
_cell.angle_alpha   90.00
_cell.angle_beta   90.00
_cell.angle_gamma   90.00
#
_symmetry.space_group_name_H-M   'P 1'
#
loop_
_entity.id
_entity.type
_entity.pdbx_description
1 polymer ?
#
loop_
_entity_poly.entity_id
_entity_poly.type
_entity_poly.pdbx_seq_one_letter_code
_entity_poly.pdbx_strand_id
1 'polypeptide(L)'
;MASENDAVKKAMIVDARARNISPNVRCTECGSQYIEDSQADIAILLRKLIHDEIGAGKSDKEIYKKLEDDFGETVLYTPKFEMQTAASWS
;
A
#
# COMPACT_ATOMS: atom_id res chain seq x y z
N MET A 1 22.02 -16.78 12.71
CA MET A 1 22.37 -16.24 11.38
C MET A 1 21.14 -16.40 10.51
N ALA A 2 20.43 -15.30 10.21
CA ALA A 2 19.34 -15.37 9.22
C ALA A 2 20.01 -15.63 7.86
N SER A 3 19.59 -16.69 7.17
CA SER A 3 20.19 -17.12 5.92
C SER A 3 20.09 -16.02 4.87
N GLU A 4 21.14 -15.78 4.08
CA GLU A 4 21.11 -14.85 2.93
C GLU A 4 19.92 -15.15 2.00
N ASN A 5 19.50 -16.41 1.94
CA ASN A 5 18.34 -16.89 1.19
C ASN A 5 17.00 -16.39 1.76
N ASP A 6 16.87 -16.24 3.08
CA ASP A 6 15.65 -15.71 3.70
C ASP A 6 15.43 -14.23 3.35
N ALA A 7 16.50 -13.44 3.27
CA ALA A 7 16.42 -12.04 2.89
C ALA A 7 15.97 -11.87 1.42
N VAL A 8 16.55 -12.66 0.51
CA VAL A 8 16.16 -12.68 -0.91
C VAL A 8 14.71 -13.14 -1.08
N LYS A 9 14.31 -14.21 -0.36
CA LYS A 9 12.94 -14.72 -0.42
C LYS A 9 11.93 -13.70 0.11
N LYS A 10 12.25 -13.02 1.22
CA LYS A 10 11.39 -11.96 1.78
C LYS A 10 11.25 -10.78 0.81
N ALA A 11 12.35 -10.34 0.18
CA ALA A 11 12.31 -9.28 -0.82
C ALA A 11 11.44 -9.64 -2.03
N MET A 12 11.52 -10.89 -2.51
CA MET A 12 10.70 -11.37 -3.62
C MET A 12 9.20 -11.41 -3.27
N ILE A 13 8.86 -11.80 -2.04
CA ILE A 13 7.47 -11.78 -1.55
C ILE A 13 6.95 -10.34 -1.44
N VAL A 14 7.78 -9.40 -0.96
CA VAL A 14 7.43 -7.99 -0.87
C VAL A 14 7.16 -7.41 -2.26
N ASP A 15 8.05 -7.62 -3.23
CA ASP A 15 7.90 -7.13 -4.59
C ASP A 15 6.66 -7.71 -5.27
N ALA A 16 6.42 -9.02 -5.13
CA ALA A 16 5.25 -9.68 -5.68
C ALA A 16 3.93 -9.12 -5.10
N ARG A 17 3.90 -8.85 -3.78
CA ARG A 17 2.74 -8.22 -3.14
C ARG A 17 2.57 -6.77 -3.58
N ALA A 18 3.65 -6.00 -3.64
CA ALA A 18 3.62 -4.61 -4.10
C ALA A 18 3.05 -4.52 -5.52
N ARG A 19 3.50 -5.37 -6.45
CA ARG A 19 2.95 -5.45 -7.82
C ARG A 19 1.47 -5.80 -7.88
N ASN A 20 0.94 -6.54 -6.90
CA ASN A 20 -0.48 -6.85 -6.81
C ASN A 20 -1.30 -5.67 -6.24
N ILE A 21 -0.67 -4.83 -5.41
CA ILE A 21 -1.29 -3.65 -4.78
C ILE A 21 -1.26 -2.44 -5.73
N SER A 22 -0.13 -2.19 -6.40
CA SER A 22 0.08 -1.06 -7.32
C SER A 22 -1.07 -0.76 -8.30
N PRO A 23 -1.63 -1.74 -9.05
CA PRO A 23 -2.73 -1.46 -9.98
C PRO A 23 -4.05 -1.09 -9.27
N ASN A 24 -4.19 -1.40 -7.98
CA ASN A 24 -5.34 -1.03 -7.17
C ASN A 24 -5.20 0.36 -6.54
N VAL A 25 -4.05 1.02 -6.68
CA VAL A 25 -3.77 2.34 -6.10
C VAL A 25 -3.58 3.35 -7.24
N ARG A 26 -4.39 4.41 -7.24
CA ARG A 26 -4.31 5.50 -8.22
C ARG A 26 -3.74 6.73 -7.54
N CYS A 27 -2.90 7.46 -8.24
CA CYS A 27 -2.54 8.79 -7.75
C CYS A 27 -3.62 9.79 -8.19
N THR A 28 -4.44 10.22 -7.23
CA THR A 28 -5.47 11.24 -7.42
C THR A 28 -4.89 12.57 -7.86
N GLU A 29 -3.77 12.94 -7.26
CA GLU A 29 -3.06 14.20 -7.54
C GLU A 29 -2.27 14.17 -8.86
N CYS A 30 -2.00 12.98 -9.42
CA CYS A 30 -1.17 12.83 -10.62
C CYS A 30 -1.98 12.80 -11.93
N GLY A 31 -3.28 13.12 -11.88
CA GLY A 31 -4.13 13.10 -13.08
C GLY A 31 -4.54 11.68 -13.52
N SER A 32 -4.85 10.80 -12.56
CA SER A 32 -5.35 9.42 -12.80
C SER A 32 -4.35 8.45 -13.44
N GLN A 33 -3.06 8.71 -13.29
CA GLN A 33 -2.01 7.77 -13.67
C GLN A 33 -1.75 6.75 -12.55
N TYR A 34 -1.22 5.58 -12.92
CA TYR A 34 -0.82 4.57 -11.95
C TYR A 34 0.33 5.07 -11.09
N ILE A 35 0.32 4.71 -9.81
CA ILE A 35 1.42 5.09 -8.92
C ILE A 35 2.76 4.59 -9.42
N GLU A 36 2.82 3.49 -10.19
CA GLU A 36 4.04 2.94 -10.76
C GLU A 36 4.63 3.72 -11.94
N ASP A 37 3.82 4.50 -12.65
CA ASP A 37 4.22 5.30 -13.81
C ASP A 37 4.47 6.77 -13.41
N SER A 38 3.78 7.24 -12.36
CA SER A 38 3.93 8.61 -11.88
C SER A 38 5.22 8.84 -11.07
N GLN A 39 5.86 9.97 -11.34
CA GLN A 39 7.03 10.50 -10.61
C GLN A 39 6.66 11.56 -9.56
N ALA A 40 5.38 11.74 -9.25
CA ALA A 40 4.98 12.66 -8.20
C ALA A 40 5.49 12.20 -6.82
N ASP A 41 5.79 13.15 -5.94
CA ASP A 41 6.22 12.89 -4.56
C ASP A 41 5.28 11.93 -3.83
N ILE A 42 3.97 12.10 -4.03
CA ILE A 42 2.93 11.22 -3.46
C ILE A 42 3.04 9.78 -3.98
N ALA A 43 3.32 9.58 -5.27
CA ALA A 43 3.47 8.25 -5.85
C ALA A 43 4.74 7.54 -5.31
N ILE A 44 5.80 8.29 -5.04
CA ILE A 44 7.02 7.77 -4.41
C ILE A 44 6.74 7.39 -2.95
N LEU A 45 6.00 8.24 -2.23
CA LEU A 45 5.57 8.00 -0.85
C LEU A 45 4.72 6.73 -0.72
N LEU A 46 3.71 6.56 -1.58
CA LEU A 46 2.80 5.40 -1.58
C LEU A 46 3.57 4.09 -1.81
N ARG A 47 4.46 4.05 -2.83
CA ARG A 47 5.32 2.88 -3.09
C ARG A 47 6.17 2.51 -1.88
N LYS A 48 6.78 3.51 -1.24
CA LYS A 48 7.64 3.32 -0.07
C LYS A 48 6.85 2.80 1.13
N LEU A 49 5.67 3.36 1.38
CA LEU A 49 4.79 2.94 2.46
C LEU A 49 4.30 1.50 2.27
N ILE A 50 3.90 1.13 1.05
CA ILE A 50 3.49 -0.25 0.72
C ILE A 50 4.62 -1.24 1.06
N HIS A 51 5.86 -0.95 0.65
CA HIS A 51 7.01 -1.81 0.98
C HIS A 51 7.27 -1.92 2.48
N ASP A 52 7.18 -0.80 3.21
CA ASP A 52 7.41 -0.78 4.65
C ASP A 52 6.36 -1.62 5.39
N GLU A 53 5.08 -1.44 5.03
CA GLU A 53 3.98 -2.16 5.67
C GLU A 53 3.97 -3.66 5.34
N ILE A 54 4.33 -4.05 4.10
CA ILE A 54 4.54 -5.47 3.76
C ILE A 54 5.73 -6.04 4.55
N GLY A 55 6.81 -5.27 4.67
CA GLY A 55 8.00 -5.62 5.44
C GLY A 55 7.73 -5.82 6.93
N ALA A 56 6.82 -4.99 7.48
CA ALA A 56 6.28 -5.06 8.83
C ALA A 56 5.32 -6.25 9.05
N GLY A 57 4.92 -6.95 7.97
CA GLY A 57 4.07 -8.13 8.04
C GLY A 57 2.57 -7.83 8.03
N LYS A 58 2.16 -6.61 7.65
CA LYS A 58 0.74 -6.27 7.56
C LYS A 58 0.06 -6.94 6.38
N SER A 59 -1.26 -7.14 6.52
CA SER A 59 -2.09 -7.69 5.45
C SER A 59 -2.45 -6.62 4.41
N ASP A 60 -2.73 -7.03 3.16
CA ASP A 60 -3.04 -6.08 2.08
C ASP A 60 -4.18 -5.13 2.45
N LYS A 61 -5.20 -5.62 3.18
CA LYS A 61 -6.33 -4.81 3.69
C LYS A 61 -5.89 -3.69 4.64
N GLU A 62 -4.98 -3.97 5.56
CA GLU A 62 -4.48 -2.97 6.50
C GLU A 62 -3.68 -1.89 5.78
N ILE A 63 -2.90 -2.30 4.77
CA ILE A 63 -2.14 -1.38 3.91
C ILE A 63 -3.11 -0.46 3.17
N TYR A 64 -4.16 -1.00 2.55
CA TYR A 64 -5.19 -0.20 1.89
C TYR A 64 -5.86 0.79 2.85
N LYS A 65 -6.27 0.33 4.04
CA LYS A 65 -6.89 1.19 5.06
C LYS A 65 -5.94 2.33 5.49
N LYS A 66 -4.65 2.04 5.66
CA LYS A 66 -3.63 3.04 6.01
C LYS A 66 -3.46 4.06 4.89
N LEU A 67 -3.41 3.61 3.63
CA LEU A 67 -3.30 4.50 2.48
C LEU A 67 -4.53 5.43 2.36
N GLU A 68 -5.73 4.91 2.62
CA GLU A 68 -6.96 5.71 2.66
C GLU A 68 -6.99 6.70 3.84
N ASP A 69 -6.54 6.30 5.03
CA ASP A 69 -6.51 7.16 6.23
C ASP A 69 -5.51 8.32 6.08
N ASP A 70 -4.32 8.06 5.53
CA ASP A 70 -3.27 9.07 5.34
C ASP A 70 -3.45 9.92 4.06
N PHE A 71 -3.97 9.34 2.97
CA PHE A 71 -4.04 9.99 1.65
C PHE A 71 -5.46 10.20 1.10
N GLY A 72 -6.50 9.61 1.72
CA GLY A 72 -7.91 9.74 1.34
C GLY A 72 -8.50 8.56 0.57
N GLU A 73 -9.82 8.40 0.62
CA GLU A 73 -10.59 7.32 -0.04
C GLU A 73 -10.42 7.27 -1.58
N THR A 74 -10.07 8.40 -2.17
CA THR A 74 -9.91 8.55 -3.61
C THR A 74 -8.62 7.92 -4.14
N VAL A 75 -7.65 7.59 -3.28
CA VAL A 75 -6.37 6.97 -3.66
C VAL A 75 -6.52 5.51 -4.09
N LEU A 76 -7.62 4.84 -3.76
CA LEU A 76 -7.85 3.43 -4.06
C LEU A 76 -8.84 3.23 -5.21
N TYR A 77 -8.58 2.25 -6.09
CA TYR A 77 -9.50 1.86 -7.16
C TYR A 77 -10.69 1.07 -6.62
N THR A 78 -10.44 0.22 -5.63
CA THR A 78 -11.47 -0.62 -5.02
C THR A 78 -11.82 -0.11 -3.63
N PRO A 79 -13.02 0.48 -3.43
CA PRO A 79 -13.51 0.76 -2.09
C PRO A 79 -13.78 -0.61 -1.45
N LYS A 80 -12.92 -1.02 -0.52
CA LYS A 80 -13.18 -2.23 0.26
C LYS A 80 -13.68 -1.81 1.61
N PHE A 81 -15.01 -1.81 1.71
CA PHE A 81 -15.82 -2.16 2.88
C PHE A 81 -14.97 -2.70 4.04
N GLU A 82 -14.43 -1.80 4.84
CA GLU A 82 -14.11 -2.13 6.21
C GLU A 82 -15.26 -1.56 7.01
N MET A 83 -16.01 -2.48 7.59
CA MET A 83 -16.99 -2.22 8.61
C MET A 83 -16.39 -1.20 9.57
N GLN A 84 -16.96 0.01 9.53
CA GLN A 84 -17.06 0.92 10.66
C GLN A 84 -16.40 0.32 11.89
N THR A 85 -15.12 0.66 12.10
CA THR A 85 -14.56 0.58 13.43
C THR A 85 -15.33 1.63 14.20
N ALA A 86 -16.50 1.23 14.69
CA ALA A 86 -17.28 1.90 15.69
C ALA A 86 -16.46 1.88 16.98
N ALA A 87 -15.39 2.68 17.01
CA ALA A 87 -14.97 3.34 18.22
C ALA A 87 -15.54 4.76 18.12
N SER A 88 -16.88 4.82 18.13
CA SER A 88 -17.59 6.01 18.56
C SER A 88 -17.13 6.32 19.98
N TRP A 89 -16.95 7.59 20.27
CA TRP A 89 -16.44 8.18 21.50
C TRP A 89 -16.72 7.40 22.78
N SER A 90 -15.69 7.28 23.60
CA SER A 90 -15.82 7.42 25.06
C SER A 90 -14.82 8.49 25.50
#